data_AF-A0A9K3L1E2-F1
#
_entry.id   AF-A0A9K3L1E2-F1
#
_cell.length_a   1.000
_cell.length_b   1.000
_cell.length_c   1.000
_cell.angle_alpha   90.00
_cell.angle_beta   90.00
_cell.angle_gamma   90.00
#
_symmetry.space_group_name_H-M   'P 1'
#
loop_
_entity.id
_entity.type
_entity.pdbx_description
1 polymer ?
#
loop_
_entity_poly.entity_id
_entity_poly.type
_entity_poly.pdbx_seq_one_letter_code
_entity_poly.pdbx_strand_id
1 'polypeptide(L)'
;MPLTKNQKAQALEHILTNVFDLEAKNPLREALRDYGIAGIYDLIILEKEDLTNLTYLDEVDGVQQRNLVPRGTARLFIILKDFLRYKVAMGEPVDDDWTGITQEEFDSFRVGAVYLEAVAMANGGATRFKPITNSPTDNPPVQTTPVTTSI
;
A
#
# COMPACT_ATOMS: atom_id res chain seq x y z
N MET A 1 -20.52 -2.96 -5.54
CA MET A 1 -21.00 -3.33 -6.90
C MET A 1 -19.76 -3.28 -7.77
N PRO A 2 -19.40 -4.31 -8.55
CA PRO A 2 -18.09 -4.32 -9.18
C PRO A 2 -17.87 -3.09 -10.05
N LEU A 3 -16.71 -2.45 -9.92
CA LEU A 3 -16.38 -1.24 -10.69
C LEU A 3 -16.52 -1.46 -12.20
N THR A 4 -17.02 -0.45 -12.90
CA THR A 4 -17.01 -0.39 -14.37
C THR A 4 -15.58 -0.26 -14.89
N LYS A 5 -15.36 -0.54 -16.18
CA LYS A 5 -14.04 -0.37 -16.82
C LYS A 5 -13.45 1.03 -16.62
N ASN A 6 -14.29 2.07 -16.75
CA ASN A 6 -13.85 3.45 -16.58
C ASN A 6 -13.46 3.72 -15.12
N GLN A 7 -14.26 3.28 -14.16
CA GLN A 7 -13.95 3.43 -12.74
C GLN A 7 -12.65 2.71 -12.34
N LYS A 8 -12.38 1.52 -12.90
CA LYS A 8 -11.10 0.81 -12.65
C LYS A 8 -9.89 1.58 -13.17
N ALA A 9 -10.02 2.23 -14.33
CA ALA A 9 -8.95 3.05 -14.91
C ALA A 9 -8.75 4.34 -14.10
N GLN A 10 -9.83 4.98 -13.66
CA GLN A 10 -9.77 6.16 -12.79
C GLN A 10 -9.17 5.84 -11.42
N ALA A 11 -9.52 4.69 -10.84
CA ALA A 11 -8.91 4.21 -9.61
C ALA A 11 -7.40 4.00 -9.77
N LEU A 12 -6.97 3.35 -10.86
CA LEU A 12 -5.55 3.19 -11.15
C LEU A 12 -4.84 4.54 -11.28
N GLU A 13 -5.42 5.46 -12.05
CA GLU A 13 -4.85 6.80 -12.24
C GLU A 13 -4.77 7.59 -10.93
N HIS A 14 -5.79 7.49 -10.07
CA HIS A 14 -5.79 8.09 -8.74
C HIS A 14 -4.65 7.56 -7.88
N ILE A 15 -4.44 6.24 -7.85
CA ILE A 15 -3.32 5.64 -7.11
C ILE A 15 -1.97 6.15 -7.63
N LEU A 16 -1.77 6.16 -8.95
CA LEU A 16 -0.49 6.56 -9.53
C LEU A 16 -0.20 8.06 -9.34
N THR A 17 -1.21 8.92 -9.48
CA THR A 17 -1.04 10.38 -9.42
C THR A 17 -1.15 10.91 -8.01
N ASN A 18 -2.22 10.55 -7.29
CA ASN A 18 -2.59 11.20 -6.04
C ASN A 18 -2.12 10.44 -4.81
N VAL A 19 -1.86 9.13 -4.89
CA VAL A 19 -1.37 8.35 -3.73
C VAL A 19 0.13 8.14 -3.81
N PHE A 20 0.66 7.85 -5.00
CA PHE A 20 2.09 7.62 -5.21
C PHE A 20 2.87 8.87 -5.63
N ASP A 21 2.16 9.95 -5.99
CA ASP A 21 2.77 11.21 -6.44
C ASP A 21 3.75 11.01 -7.61
N LEU A 22 3.34 10.17 -8.57
CA LEU A 22 4.13 9.91 -9.78
C LEU A 22 3.77 10.91 -10.87
N GLU A 23 4.80 11.53 -11.42
CA GLU A 23 4.68 12.34 -12.64
C GLU A 23 4.05 11.55 -13.80
N ALA A 24 3.47 12.27 -14.76
CA ALA A 24 2.82 11.67 -15.92
C ALA A 24 3.79 10.82 -16.78
N LYS A 25 5.06 11.25 -16.89
CA LYS A 25 6.14 10.53 -17.58
C LYS A 25 7.01 9.76 -16.60
N ASN A 26 6.40 8.84 -15.85
CA ASN A 26 7.13 7.99 -14.93
C ASN A 26 7.37 6.60 -15.54
N PRO A 27 8.59 6.02 -15.40
CA PRO A 27 8.91 4.67 -15.88
C PRO A 27 7.91 3.60 -15.47
N LEU A 28 7.33 3.71 -14.28
CA LEU A 28 6.35 2.75 -13.78
C LEU A 28 5.03 2.80 -14.55
N ARG A 29 4.57 4.00 -14.92
CA ARG A 29 3.34 4.17 -15.72
C ARG A 29 3.50 3.54 -17.09
N GLU A 30 4.65 3.79 -17.72
CA GLU A 30 4.97 3.22 -19.03
C GLU A 30 5.09 1.71 -18.98
N ALA A 31 5.80 1.18 -17.98
CA ALA A 31 5.92 -0.27 -17.78
C ALA A 31 4.54 -0.94 -17.58
N LEU A 32 3.65 -0.35 -16.77
CA LEU A 32 2.30 -0.88 -16.57
C LEU A 32 1.47 -0.87 -17.85
N ARG A 33 1.55 0.22 -18.63
CA ARG A 33 0.87 0.32 -19.92
C ARG A 33 1.38 -0.74 -20.90
N ASP A 34 2.69 -0.91 -20.99
CA ASP A 34 3.32 -1.89 -21.88
C ASP A 34 3.04 -3.34 -21.44
N TYR A 35 2.85 -3.56 -20.14
CA TYR A 35 2.42 -4.84 -19.57
C TYR A 35 0.91 -5.09 -19.74
N GLY A 36 0.14 -4.12 -20.25
CA GLY A 36 -1.29 -4.25 -20.53
C GLY A 36 -2.21 -4.04 -19.32
N ILE A 37 -1.71 -3.41 -18.26
CA ILE A 37 -2.49 -3.11 -17.05
C ILE A 37 -3.42 -1.92 -17.34
N ALA A 38 -4.72 -2.17 -17.35
CA ALA A 38 -5.73 -1.19 -17.75
C ALA A 38 -6.57 -0.66 -16.57
N GLY A 39 -6.48 -1.29 -15.40
CA GLY A 39 -7.22 -0.87 -14.23
C GLY A 39 -6.66 -1.40 -12.92
N ILE A 40 -7.22 -0.89 -11.82
CA ILE A 40 -6.69 -1.16 -10.48
C ILE A 40 -6.69 -2.64 -10.11
N TYR A 41 -7.71 -3.41 -10.51
CA TYR A 41 -7.74 -4.85 -10.19
C TYR A 41 -6.66 -5.64 -10.92
N ASP A 42 -6.30 -5.28 -12.16
CA ASP A 42 -5.21 -5.92 -12.90
C ASP A 42 -3.87 -5.70 -12.18
N LEU A 43 -3.68 -4.50 -11.62
CA LEU A 43 -2.51 -4.17 -10.82
C LEU A 43 -2.45 -4.96 -9.51
N ILE A 44 -3.58 -5.10 -8.80
CA ILE A 44 -3.62 -5.78 -7.49
C ILE A 44 -3.34 -7.28 -7.60
N ILE A 45 -3.62 -7.91 -8.74
CA ILE A 45 -3.33 -9.35 -8.92
C ILE A 45 -1.89 -9.65 -9.32
N LEU A 46 -1.08 -8.66 -9.76
CA LEU A 46 0.30 -8.89 -10.21
C LEU A 46 1.19 -9.51 -9.13
N GLU A 47 2.00 -10.50 -9.46
CA GLU A 47 2.89 -11.10 -8.47
C GLU A 47 4.07 -10.18 -8.14
N LYS A 48 4.73 -10.42 -7.01
CA LYS A 48 5.88 -9.62 -6.59
C LYS A 48 6.99 -9.70 -7.64
N GLU A 49 7.16 -10.89 -8.19
CA GLU A 49 8.11 -11.23 -9.24
C GLU A 49 7.84 -10.41 -10.50
N ASP A 50 6.58 -10.31 -10.94
CA ASP A 50 6.19 -9.46 -12.07
C ASP A 50 6.56 -8.00 -11.82
N LEU A 51 6.20 -7.48 -10.64
CA LEU A 51 6.49 -6.09 -10.26
C LEU A 51 8.00 -5.81 -10.21
N THR A 52 8.81 -6.77 -9.77
CA THR A 52 10.27 -6.61 -9.72
C THR A 52 10.97 -6.71 -11.07
N ASN A 53 10.29 -7.28 -12.07
CA ASN A 53 10.81 -7.47 -13.42
C ASN A 53 10.14 -6.55 -14.45
N LEU A 54 9.33 -5.58 -14.01
CA LEU A 54 8.73 -4.59 -14.89
C LEU A 54 9.82 -3.82 -15.64
N THR A 55 9.67 -3.76 -16.95
CA THR A 55 10.52 -2.99 -17.84
C THR A 55 9.70 -1.95 -18.58
N TYR A 56 10.31 -0.81 -18.86
CA TYR A 56 9.76 0.22 -19.74
C TYR A 56 10.69 0.43 -20.93
N LEU A 57 10.13 0.93 -22.02
CA LEU A 57 10.89 1.33 -23.20
C LEU A 57 11.41 2.76 -22.99
N ASP A 58 12.71 2.95 -23.13
CA ASP A 58 13.38 4.23 -22.96
C ASP A 58 14.23 4.53 -24.21
N GLU A 59 14.39 5.81 -24.54
CA GLU A 59 15.24 6.24 -25.64
C GLU A 59 16.46 6.97 -25.08
N VAL A 60 17.63 6.39 -25.29
CA VAL A 60 18.90 6.99 -24.89
C VAL A 60 19.78 7.11 -26.13
N ASP A 61 20.23 8.32 -26.43
CA ASP A 61 21.05 8.65 -27.60
C ASP A 61 20.45 8.17 -28.94
N GLY A 62 19.11 8.23 -29.07
CA GLY A 62 18.38 7.81 -30.27
C GLY A 62 18.21 6.29 -30.42
N VAL A 63 18.59 5.51 -29.40
CA VAL A 63 18.44 4.06 -29.37
C VAL A 63 17.38 3.67 -28.36
N GLN A 64 16.38 2.92 -28.84
CA GLN A 64 15.32 2.35 -28.01
C GLN A 64 15.87 1.15 -27.23
N GLN A 65 15.77 1.19 -25.90
CA GLN A 65 16.22 0.14 -25.00
C GLN A 65 15.18 -0.19 -23.93
N ARG A 66 15.20 -1.43 -23.45
CA ARG A 66 14.35 -1.90 -22.35
C ARG A 66 15.10 -1.72 -21.04
N ASN A 67 14.60 -0.84 -20.19
CA ASN A 67 15.16 -0.57 -18.86
C ASN A 67 14.25 -1.13 -17.78
N LEU A 68 14.84 -1.61 -16.67
CA LEU A 68 14.08 -2.02 -15.49
C LEU A 68 13.51 -0.78 -14.80
N VAL A 69 12.27 -0.88 -14.32
CA VAL A 69 11.69 0.14 -13.44
C VAL A 69 12.57 0.29 -12.20
N PRO A 70 12.87 1.53 -11.76
CA PRO A 70 13.58 1.76 -10.50
C PRO A 70 12.92 1.03 -9.32
N ARG A 71 13.72 0.29 -8.55
CA ARG A 71 13.24 -0.56 -7.45
C ARG A 71 12.41 0.19 -6.41
N GLY A 72 12.78 1.45 -6.13
CA GLY A 72 12.03 2.29 -5.19
C GLY A 72 10.59 2.52 -5.64
N THR A 73 10.40 2.86 -6.91
CA THR A 73 9.08 3.10 -7.51
C THR A 73 8.26 1.81 -7.59
N ALA A 74 8.86 0.71 -8.07
CA ALA A 74 8.19 -0.59 -8.10
C ALA A 74 7.73 -1.06 -6.71
N ARG A 75 8.49 -0.72 -5.66
CA ARG A 75 8.16 -1.08 -4.28
C ARG A 75 6.91 -0.38 -3.74
N LEU A 76 6.48 0.75 -4.31
CA LEU A 76 5.25 1.41 -3.91
C LEU A 76 4.03 0.50 -4.09
N PHE A 77 3.99 -0.34 -5.12
CA PHE A 77 2.91 -1.31 -5.29
C PHE A 77 2.91 -2.44 -4.26
N ILE A 78 4.10 -2.91 -3.87
CA ILE A 78 4.22 -3.90 -2.80
C ILE A 78 3.66 -3.31 -1.50
N ILE A 79 4.05 -2.07 -1.19
CA ILE A 79 3.56 -1.34 -0.02
C ILE A 79 2.05 -1.12 -0.11
N LEU A 80 1.49 -0.78 -1.28
CA LEU A 80 0.05 -0.62 -1.47
C LEU A 80 -0.71 -1.90 -1.14
N LYS A 81 -0.22 -3.07 -1.58
CA LYS A 81 -0.85 -4.35 -1.23
C LYS A 81 -0.83 -4.60 0.28
N ASP A 82 0.26 -4.24 0.95
CA ASP A 82 0.37 -4.33 2.40
C ASP A 82 -0.58 -3.34 3.10
N PHE A 83 -0.72 -2.13 2.56
CA PHE A 83 -1.68 -1.13 3.04
C PHE A 83 -3.13 -1.64 2.94
N LEU A 84 -3.50 -2.27 1.83
CA LEU A 84 -4.84 -2.87 1.69
C LEU A 84 -5.08 -3.99 2.71
N ARG A 85 -4.07 -4.85 2.96
CA ARG A 85 -4.15 -5.87 4.01
C ARG A 85 -4.31 -5.25 5.39
N TYR A 86 -3.61 -4.15 5.66
CA TYR A 86 -3.74 -3.38 6.89
C TYR A 86 -5.16 -2.84 7.04
N LYS A 87 -5.69 -2.15 6.03
CA LYS A 87 -7.07 -1.62 6.01
C LYS A 87 -8.12 -2.71 6.30
N VAL A 88 -7.98 -3.88 5.69
CA VAL A 88 -8.81 -5.07 5.98
C VAL A 88 -8.68 -5.50 7.45
N ALA A 89 -7.47 -5.58 7.98
CA ALA A 89 -7.25 -5.95 9.38
C ALA A 89 -7.84 -4.95 10.37
N MET A 90 -7.86 -3.66 10.04
CA MET A 90 -8.46 -2.60 10.86
C MET A 90 -9.99 -2.55 10.75
N GLY A 91 -10.62 -3.37 9.89
CA GLY A 91 -12.06 -3.34 9.68
C GLY A 91 -12.55 -2.23 8.75
N GLU A 92 -11.64 -1.61 8.00
CA GLU A 92 -11.92 -0.52 7.06
C GLU A 92 -11.46 -0.89 5.64
N PRO A 93 -11.98 -1.97 5.02
CA PRO A 93 -11.59 -2.31 3.65
C PRO A 93 -11.92 -1.17 2.68
N VAL A 94 -11.04 -0.97 1.69
CA VAL A 94 -11.23 0.06 0.64
C VAL A 94 -12.43 -0.25 -0.27
N ASP A 95 -12.78 -1.53 -0.42
CA ASP A 95 -13.84 -2.02 -1.31
C ASP A 95 -13.77 -1.40 -2.71
N ASP A 96 -14.77 -0.59 -3.07
CA ASP A 96 -14.91 0.07 -4.37
C ASP A 96 -14.42 1.54 -4.33
N ASP A 97 -14.11 2.11 -3.16
CA ASP A 97 -13.73 3.53 -3.00
C ASP A 97 -12.20 3.74 -2.99
N TRP A 98 -11.59 3.45 -4.14
CA TRP A 98 -10.16 3.66 -4.35
C TRP A 98 -9.75 5.14 -4.32
N THR A 99 -10.69 6.03 -4.65
CA THR A 99 -10.48 7.48 -4.66
C THR A 99 -10.43 8.10 -3.27
N GLY A 100 -10.95 7.41 -2.25
CA GLY A 100 -10.87 7.83 -0.85
C GLY A 100 -9.48 7.68 -0.24
N ILE A 101 -8.59 6.88 -0.84
CA ILE A 101 -7.21 6.72 -0.35
C ILE A 101 -6.44 8.01 -0.64
N THR A 102 -5.82 8.60 0.38
CA THR A 102 -5.01 9.82 0.24
C THR A 102 -3.52 9.51 0.26
N GLN A 103 -2.71 10.40 -0.31
CA GLN A 103 -1.25 10.36 -0.17
C GLN A 103 -0.83 10.32 1.30
N GLU A 104 -1.43 11.19 2.12
CA GLU A 104 -1.07 11.37 3.52
C GLU A 104 -1.30 10.09 4.34
N GLU A 105 -2.45 9.42 4.12
CA GLU A 105 -2.75 8.15 4.79
C GLU A 105 -1.75 7.06 4.38
N PHE A 106 -1.47 6.95 3.08
CA PHE A 106 -0.53 5.97 2.55
C PHE A 106 0.91 6.22 3.01
N ASP A 107 1.34 7.48 3.00
CA ASP A 107 2.65 7.92 3.46
C ASP A 107 2.84 7.66 4.96
N SER A 108 1.83 8.00 5.77
CA SER A 108 1.82 7.72 7.21
C SER A 108 1.94 6.23 7.50
N PHE A 109 1.23 5.40 6.73
CA PHE A 109 1.35 3.95 6.86
C PHE A 109 2.75 3.44 6.51
N ARG A 110 3.30 3.83 5.34
CA ARG A 110 4.55 3.23 4.82
C ARG A 110 5.81 3.62 5.61
N VAL A 111 5.75 4.70 6.38
CA VAL A 111 6.83 5.10 7.31
C VAL A 111 6.49 4.77 8.77
N GLY A 112 5.27 4.31 9.04
CA GLY A 112 4.77 4.02 10.37
C GLY A 112 5.34 2.73 10.97
N ALA A 113 5.45 2.69 12.30
CA ALA A 113 5.97 1.55 13.03
C ALA A 113 5.23 0.24 12.71
N VAL A 114 3.89 0.29 12.57
CA VAL A 114 3.06 -0.88 12.24
C VAL A 114 3.54 -1.59 10.96
N TYR A 115 3.84 -0.82 9.91
CA TYR A 115 4.34 -1.39 8.66
C TYR A 115 5.79 -1.88 8.80
N LEU A 116 6.66 -1.09 9.41
CA LEU A 116 8.08 -1.44 9.58
C LEU A 116 8.26 -2.72 10.40
N GLU A 117 7.49 -2.88 11.47
CA GLU A 117 7.46 -4.10 12.30
C GLU A 117 6.92 -5.29 11.51
N ALA A 118 5.83 -5.11 10.75
CA ALA A 118 5.26 -6.17 9.93
C ALA A 118 6.25 -6.68 8.86
N VAL A 119 6.99 -5.77 8.23
CA VAL A 119 8.05 -6.13 7.27
C VAL A 119 9.20 -6.86 7.96
N ALA A 120 9.63 -6.41 9.14
CA ALA A 120 10.69 -7.07 9.90
C ALA A 120 10.30 -8.50 10.31
N MET A 121 9.03 -8.72 10.69
CA MET A 121 8.52 -10.04 11.06
C MET A 121 8.26 -10.96 9.86
N ALA A 122 8.01 -10.40 8.67
CA ALA A 122 7.63 -11.19 7.49
C ALA A 122 8.77 -12.05 6.93
N ASN A 123 10.05 -11.76 7.25
CA ASN A 123 11.22 -12.50 6.76
C ASN A 123 11.22 -12.75 5.24
N GLY A 124 10.76 -11.77 4.45
CA GLY A 124 10.65 -11.85 2.98
C GLY A 124 9.32 -12.41 2.45
N GLY A 125 8.45 -12.92 3.32
CA GLY A 125 7.08 -13.33 3.02
C GLY A 125 6.07 -12.18 3.02
N ALA A 126 4.77 -12.51 2.98
CA ALA A 126 3.69 -11.52 3.05
C ALA A 126 3.58 -10.94 4.47
N THR A 127 3.41 -9.62 4.57
CA THR A 127 3.14 -8.95 5.84
C THR A 127 1.79 -9.40 6.42
N ARG A 128 1.72 -9.45 7.75
CA ARG A 128 0.49 -9.78 8.49
C ARG A 128 0.23 -8.70 9.53
N PHE A 129 -1.00 -8.19 9.54
CA PHE A 129 -1.44 -7.18 10.48
C PHE A 129 -2.40 -7.81 11.48
N LYS A 130 -2.30 -7.39 12.75
CA LYS A 130 -3.21 -7.84 13.81
C LYS A 130 -4.44 -6.94 13.80
N PRO A 131 -5.66 -7.47 13.91
CA PRO A 131 -6.86 -6.65 14.08
C PRO A 131 -6.77 -5.80 15.35
N ILE A 132 -7.37 -4.60 15.33
CA ILE A 132 -7.66 -3.88 16.56
C ILE A 132 -8.79 -4.63 17.26
N THR A 133 -8.46 -5.58 18.13
CA THR A 133 -9.43 -6.07 19.09
C THR A 133 -9.58 -4.97 20.13
N ASN A 134 -10.68 -4.20 20.07
CA ASN A 134 -11.15 -3.47 21.24
C ASN A 134 -11.56 -4.51 22.29
N SER A 135 -10.59 -5.10 22.98
CA SER A 135 -10.81 -5.95 24.14
C SER A 135 -11.10 -5.02 25.32
N PRO A 136 -12.28 -5.08 25.96
CA PRO A 136 -12.63 -4.18 27.06
C PRO A 136 -11.98 -4.60 28.40
N THR A 137 -10.70 -4.98 28.42
CA THR A 137 -10.01 -5.43 29.63
C THR A 137 -8.52 -5.05 29.69
N ASP A 138 -8.17 -3.83 29.33
CA ASP A 138 -6.93 -3.19 29.83
C ASP A 138 -7.30 -1.93 30.62
N ASN A 139 -8.09 -2.13 31.69
CA ASN A 139 -8.03 -1.19 32.80
C ASN A 139 -6.74 -1.51 33.56
N PRO A 140 -5.79 -0.57 33.71
CA PRO A 140 -4.66 -0.77 34.60
C PRO A 140 -5.20 -1.07 36.01
N PRO A 141 -4.53 -1.94 36.80
CA PRO A 141 -4.97 -2.23 38.15
C PRO A 141 -5.06 -0.92 38.94
N VAL A 142 -6.26 -0.63 39.45
CA VAL A 142 -6.50 0.47 40.39
C VAL A 142 -5.57 0.23 41.58
N GLN A 143 -4.53 1.05 41.71
CA GLN A 143 -3.74 1.10 42.94
C GLN A 143 -4.63 1.67 44.04
N THR A 144 -5.23 0.80 44.84
CA THR A 144 -5.83 1.20 46.11
C THR A 144 -4.70 1.48 47.09
N THR A 145 -4.38 2.76 47.29
CA THR A 145 -3.59 3.18 48.44
C THR A 145 -4.45 3.04 49.70
N PRO A 146 -3.96 2.42 50.79
CA PRO A 146 -4.68 2.39 52.04
C PRO A 146 -4.67 3.79 52.68
N VAL A 147 -5.85 4.28 53.05
CA VAL A 147 -6.03 5.47 53.87
C VAL A 147 -5.59 5.12 55.29
N THR A 148 -4.46 5.66 55.74
CA THR A 148 -4.07 5.64 57.15
C THR A 148 -4.93 6.65 57.90
N THR A 149 -5.94 6.16 58.63
CA THR A 149 -6.60 6.94 59.68
C THR A 149 -5.72 6.89 60.93
N SER A 150 -5.06 8.00 61.24
CA SER A 150 -4.47 8.21 62.57
C SER A 150 -5.57 8.68 63.53
N ILE A 151 -5.65 8.02 64.69
CA ILE A 151 -6.48 8.36 65.85
C ILE A 151 -5.71 9.32 66.74
#